data_AF-A0A7S0IXC9-F1
#
_entry.id   AF-A0A7S0IXC9-F1
#
_cell.length_a   1.000
_cell.length_b   1.000
_cell.length_c   1.000
_cell.angle_alpha   90.00
_cell.angle_beta   90.00
_cell.angle_gamma   90.00
#
_symmetry.space_group_name_H-M   'P 1'
#
loop_
_entity.id
_entity.type
_entity.pdbx_description
1 polymer ?
#
loop_
_entity_poly.entity_id
_entity_poly.type
_entity_poly.pdbx_seq_one_letter_code
_entity_poly.pdbx_strand_id
1 'polypeptide(L)'
;EKGSTLQAQRCAALCIGILSREQLHTLAGLYFERQAAIPEKRFRWLLYQQSLQLFAFGVSTQEHAEVTVKFLEGMTRIMAKTERGKLRLTTCTSLEKIFSRVMSTADSGMSAKNDWLNFTTRYHFLAKQFSDAFTSAYSIVFKWSKRAKHALPCWLL
;
A
#
# COMPACT_ATOMS: atom_id res chain seq x y z
N GLU A 1 14.87 18.86 9.80
CA GLU A 1 14.78 19.11 8.34
C GLU A 1 13.93 20.36 8.13
N LYS A 2 14.37 21.32 7.31
CA LYS A 2 13.70 22.63 7.14
C LYS A 2 12.33 22.43 6.46
N GLY A 3 11.29 23.13 6.91
CA GLY A 3 9.89 22.96 6.44
C GLY A 3 9.69 23.01 4.91
N SER A 4 10.51 23.77 4.18
CA SER A 4 10.50 23.83 2.71
C SER A 4 10.82 22.48 2.04
N THR A 5 11.68 21.66 2.66
CA THR A 5 12.02 20.33 2.12
C THR A 5 10.88 19.32 2.28
N LEU A 6 10.06 19.45 3.32
CA LEU A 6 8.90 18.56 3.55
C LEU A 6 7.79 18.82 2.54
N GLN A 7 7.55 20.09 2.19
CA GLN A 7 6.54 20.45 1.21
C GLN A 7 6.93 19.96 -0.20
N ALA A 8 8.19 20.13 -0.58
CA ALA A 8 8.72 19.57 -1.82
C ALA A 8 8.59 18.04 -1.88
N GLN A 9 8.86 17.34 -0.76
CA GLN A 9 8.68 15.89 -0.67
C GLN A 9 7.22 15.45 -0.81
N ARG A 10 6.26 16.21 -0.25
CA ARG A 10 4.82 15.94 -0.43
C ARG A 10 4.37 16.16 -1.87
N CYS A 11 4.82 17.23 -2.52
CA CYS A 11 4.57 17.47 -3.94
C CYS A 11 5.16 16.35 -4.80
N ALA A 12 6.39 15.92 -4.53
CA ALA A 12 7.00 14.79 -5.24
C ALA A 12 6.19 13.49 -5.07
N ALA A 13 5.66 13.22 -3.88
CA ALA A 13 4.80 12.06 -3.64
C ALA A 13 3.50 12.12 -4.47
N LEU A 14 2.88 13.29 -4.60
CA LEU A 14 1.71 13.50 -5.46
C LEU A 14 2.06 13.27 -6.94
N CYS A 15 3.18 13.83 -7.42
CA CYS A 15 3.64 13.61 -8.80
C CYS A 15 3.90 12.14 -9.09
N ILE A 16 4.55 11.43 -8.17
CA ILE A 16 4.79 9.98 -8.29
C ILE A 16 3.47 9.21 -8.32
N GLY A 17 2.50 9.60 -7.49
CA GLY A 17 1.14 9.02 -7.51
C GLY A 17 0.47 9.19 -8.88
N ILE A 18 0.58 10.37 -9.50
CA ILE A 18 0.05 10.62 -10.86
C ILE A 18 0.78 9.74 -11.89
N LEU A 19 2.13 9.73 -11.87
CA LEU A 19 2.95 8.94 -12.79
C LEU A 19 2.71 7.43 -12.67
N SER A 20 2.36 6.95 -11.46
CA SER A 20 2.08 5.54 -11.22
C SER A 20 0.87 4.99 -11.96
N ARG A 21 0.03 5.83 -12.55
CA ARG A 21 -1.06 5.37 -13.43
C ARG A 21 -0.53 4.72 -14.72
N GLU A 22 0.61 5.19 -15.20
CA GLU A 22 1.23 4.71 -16.45
C GLU A 22 2.45 3.83 -16.19
N GLN A 23 3.12 4.00 -15.05
CA GLN A 23 4.42 3.39 -14.75
C GLN A 23 4.43 2.65 -13.41
N LEU A 24 3.30 2.03 -13.04
CA LEU A 24 3.13 1.36 -11.74
C LEU A 24 4.22 0.31 -11.49
N HIS A 25 4.52 -0.53 -12.49
CA HIS A 25 5.52 -1.60 -12.37
C HIS A 25 6.90 -1.05 -12.00
N THR A 26 7.35 0.01 -12.70
CA THR A 26 8.66 0.63 -12.49
C THR A 26 8.71 1.29 -11.12
N LEU A 27 7.67 2.03 -10.74
CA LEU A 27 7.63 2.74 -9.46
C LEU A 27 7.50 1.80 -8.26
N ALA A 28 6.77 0.69 -8.39
CA ALA A 28 6.69 -0.34 -7.36
C ALA A 28 8.02 -1.06 -7.15
N GLY A 29 8.76 -1.36 -8.23
CA GLY A 29 10.12 -1.92 -8.14
C GLY A 29 11.09 -0.97 -7.44
N LEU A 30 11.13 0.29 -7.90
CA LEU A 30 11.96 1.33 -7.29
C LEU A 30 11.61 1.57 -5.81
N TYR A 31 10.34 1.44 -5.43
CA TYR A 31 9.94 1.56 -4.03
C TYR A 31 10.66 0.53 -3.15
N PHE A 32 10.65 -0.77 -3.52
CA PHE A 32 11.30 -1.81 -2.72
C PHE A 32 12.82 -1.64 -2.67
N GLU A 33 13.46 -1.26 -3.78
CA GLU A 33 14.89 -0.97 -3.82
C GLU A 33 15.26 0.17 -2.87
N ARG A 34 14.49 1.27 -2.90
CA ARG A 34 14.72 2.43 -2.03
C ARG A 34 14.41 2.13 -0.57
N GLN A 35 13.39 1.33 -0.31
CA GLN A 35 13.02 0.92 1.03
C GLN A 35 14.12 0.03 1.66
N ALA A 36 14.72 -0.87 0.88
CA ALA A 36 15.84 -1.70 1.34
C ALA A 36 17.10 -0.87 1.64
N ALA A 37 17.35 0.19 0.86
CA ALA A 37 18.53 1.04 1.02
C ALA A 37 18.44 2.05 2.19
N ILE A 38 17.23 2.37 2.67
CA ILE A 38 17.01 3.39 3.69
C ILE A 38 16.71 2.70 5.03
N PRO A 39 17.51 2.93 6.09
CA PRO A 39 17.22 2.39 7.41
C PRO A 39 15.84 2.85 7.91
N GLU A 40 15.05 1.92 8.45
CA GLU A 40 13.72 2.15 9.05
C GLU A 40 13.74 3.28 10.11
N LYS A 41 14.92 3.57 10.68
CA LYS A 41 15.11 4.63 11.67
C LYS A 41 15.00 6.05 11.10
N ARG A 42 15.15 6.24 9.80
CA ARG A 42 15.19 7.55 9.16
C ARG A 42 13.79 8.05 8.82
N PHE A 43 13.54 9.33 9.04
CA PHE A 43 12.27 9.99 8.70
C PHE A 43 11.86 9.80 7.23
N ARG A 44 12.84 9.74 6.31
CA ARG A 44 12.60 9.45 4.89
C ARG A 44 11.83 8.15 4.66
N TRP A 45 12.04 7.12 5.48
CA TRP A 45 11.32 5.85 5.36
C TRP A 45 9.80 6.04 5.53
N LEU A 46 9.41 6.85 6.53
CA LEU A 46 8.01 7.20 6.79
C LEU A 46 7.39 7.91 5.57
N LEU A 47 8.13 8.83 4.93
CA LEU A 47 7.65 9.55 3.75
C LEU A 47 7.45 8.63 2.54
N TYR A 48 8.37 7.70 2.30
CA TYR A 48 8.20 6.69 1.26
C TYR A 48 6.96 5.83 1.53
N GLN A 49 6.77 5.38 2.77
CA GLN A 49 5.57 4.65 3.15
C GLN A 49 4.29 5.47 2.91
N GLN A 50 4.28 6.75 3.30
CA GLN A 50 3.14 7.65 3.05
C GLN A 50 2.86 7.84 1.56
N SER A 51 3.89 7.86 0.71
CA SER A 51 3.70 8.04 -0.74
C SER A 51 2.93 6.89 -1.39
N LEU A 52 3.01 5.67 -0.84
CA LEU A 52 2.32 4.49 -1.38
C LEU A 52 0.80 4.65 -1.45
N GLN A 53 0.19 5.41 -0.53
CA GLN A 53 -1.25 5.65 -0.56
C GLN A 53 -1.71 6.37 -1.85
N LEU A 54 -0.78 7.04 -2.54
CA LEU A 54 -1.01 7.79 -3.76
C LEU A 54 -0.78 6.97 -5.03
N PHE A 55 -0.14 5.79 -4.92
CA PHE A 55 0.16 4.94 -6.07
C PHE A 55 -1.14 4.35 -6.63
N ALA A 56 -1.27 4.26 -7.94
CA ALA A 56 -2.46 3.82 -8.66
C ALA A 56 -2.63 2.29 -8.69
N PHE A 57 -2.43 1.63 -7.54
CA PHE A 57 -2.72 0.20 -7.39
C PHE A 57 -4.18 -0.11 -7.74
N GLY A 58 -4.41 -1.21 -8.45
CA GLY A 58 -5.70 -1.55 -9.03
C GLY A 58 -5.67 -2.89 -9.76
N VAL A 59 -6.85 -3.30 -10.25
CA VAL A 59 -7.06 -4.59 -10.94
C VAL A 59 -7.78 -4.44 -12.29
N SER A 60 -7.79 -3.22 -12.85
CA SER A 60 -8.49 -2.91 -14.10
C SER A 60 -7.89 -3.60 -15.33
N THR A 61 -6.59 -3.88 -15.32
CA THR A 61 -5.87 -4.64 -16.35
C THR A 61 -5.07 -5.77 -15.70
N GLN A 62 -4.73 -6.81 -16.48
CA GLN A 62 -3.92 -7.93 -15.98
C GLN A 62 -2.57 -7.45 -15.45
N GLU A 63 -1.88 -6.56 -16.18
CA GLU A 63 -0.59 -6.01 -15.77
C GLU A 63 -0.69 -5.27 -14.43
N HIS A 64 -1.70 -4.40 -14.26
CA HIS A 64 -1.93 -3.71 -13.00
C HIS A 64 -2.24 -4.68 -11.85
N ALA A 65 -3.04 -5.71 -12.12
CA ALA A 65 -3.35 -6.72 -11.12
C ALA A 65 -2.10 -7.50 -10.68
N GLU A 66 -1.26 -7.93 -11.62
CA GLU A 66 -0.01 -8.64 -11.33
C GLU A 66 0.95 -7.80 -10.49
N VAL A 67 1.14 -6.52 -10.85
CA VAL A 67 1.99 -5.60 -10.09
C VAL A 67 1.42 -5.36 -8.69
N THR A 68 0.11 -5.16 -8.57
CA THR A 68 -0.55 -4.94 -7.29
C THR A 68 -0.42 -6.15 -6.37
N VAL A 69 -0.63 -7.36 -6.88
CA VAL A 69 -0.48 -8.60 -6.11
C VAL A 69 0.97 -8.80 -5.66
N LYS A 70 1.94 -8.71 -6.59
CA LYS A 70 3.37 -8.83 -6.26
C LYS A 70 3.81 -7.80 -5.22
N PHE A 71 3.31 -6.58 -5.34
CA PHE A 71 3.58 -5.52 -4.36
C PHE A 71 3.01 -5.88 -2.98
N LEU A 72 1.75 -6.32 -2.89
CA LEU A 72 1.15 -6.71 -1.62
C LEU A 72 1.89 -7.88 -0.96
N GLU A 73 2.28 -8.90 -1.74
CA GLU A 73 3.11 -10.00 -1.25
C GLU A 73 4.46 -9.51 -0.69
N GLY A 74 5.16 -8.64 -1.43
CA GLY A 74 6.40 -8.01 -0.95
C GLY A 74 6.19 -7.23 0.35
N MET A 75 5.14 -6.43 0.42
CA MET A 75 4.79 -5.65 1.60
C MET A 75 4.50 -6.52 2.82
N THR A 76 3.78 -7.64 2.68
CA THR A 76 3.51 -8.54 3.83
C THR A 76 4.80 -9.08 4.47
N ARG A 77 5.83 -9.36 3.66
CA ARG A 77 7.15 -9.81 4.16
C ARG A 77 7.85 -8.72 4.97
N ILE A 78 7.70 -7.45 4.57
CA ILE A 78 8.27 -6.30 5.30
C ILE A 78 7.49 -6.03 6.58
N MET A 79 6.16 -6.10 6.53
CA MET A 79 5.30 -5.92 7.69
C MET A 79 5.66 -6.88 8.81
N ALA A 80 5.93 -8.15 8.49
CA ALA A 80 6.33 -9.15 9.48
C ALA A 80 7.57 -8.74 10.32
N LYS A 81 8.43 -7.88 9.76
CA LYS A 81 9.68 -7.40 10.38
C LYS A 81 9.58 -5.98 10.96
N THR A 82 8.45 -5.28 10.79
CA THR A 82 8.32 -3.88 11.18
C THR A 82 8.09 -3.73 12.69
N GLU A 83 9.02 -3.09 13.39
CA GLU A 83 9.01 -2.99 14.85
C GLU A 83 8.30 -1.74 15.38
N ARG A 84 8.28 -0.64 14.61
CA ARG A 84 7.90 0.70 15.10
C ARG A 84 6.42 1.02 14.96
N GLY A 85 5.79 1.49 16.04
CA GLY A 85 4.36 1.87 16.08
C GLY A 85 3.93 2.91 15.05
N LYS A 86 4.70 4.00 14.85
CA LYS A 86 4.38 5.03 13.84
C LYS A 86 4.40 4.48 12.41
N LEU A 87 5.32 3.55 12.11
CA LEU A 87 5.44 2.94 10.80
C LEU A 87 4.34 1.91 10.55
N ARG A 88 3.95 1.15 11.58
CA ARG A 88 2.78 0.28 11.52
C ARG A 88 1.52 1.06 11.17
N LEU A 89 1.26 2.19 11.84
CA LEU A 89 0.10 3.04 11.54
C LEU A 89 0.10 3.50 10.08
N THR A 90 1.21 4.06 9.60
CA THR A 90 1.30 4.52 8.20
C THR A 90 1.18 3.38 7.19
N THR A 91 1.69 2.20 7.54
CA THR A 91 1.54 0.99 6.72
C THR A 91 0.08 0.56 6.66
N CYS A 92 -0.63 0.54 7.80
CA CYS A 92 -2.06 0.26 7.84
C CYS A 92 -2.85 1.24 6.99
N THR A 93 -2.61 2.56 7.13
CA THR A 93 -3.30 3.58 6.31
C THR A 93 -3.04 3.38 4.81
N SER A 94 -1.80 3.05 4.44
CA SER A 94 -1.45 2.80 3.03
C SER A 94 -2.20 1.57 2.50
N LEU A 95 -2.20 0.48 3.26
CA LEU A 95 -2.90 -0.75 2.89
C LEU A 95 -4.41 -0.56 2.81
N GLU A 96 -5.01 0.16 3.76
CA GLU A 96 -6.42 0.51 3.75
C GLU A 96 -6.79 1.27 2.47
N LYS A 97 -5.98 2.25 2.05
CA LYS A 97 -6.22 2.99 0.80
C LYS A 97 -6.07 2.11 -0.44
N ILE A 98 -5.08 1.22 -0.48
CA ILE A 98 -4.89 0.25 -1.57
C ILE A 98 -6.08 -0.70 -1.66
N PHE A 99 -6.43 -1.34 -0.54
CA PHE A 99 -7.54 -2.27 -0.46
C PHE A 99 -8.89 -1.60 -0.75
N SER A 100 -9.12 -0.40 -0.26
CA SER A 100 -10.30 0.39 -0.62
C SER A 100 -10.32 0.69 -2.11
N ARG A 101 -9.20 1.03 -2.74
CA ARG A 101 -9.21 1.31 -4.19
C ARG A 101 -9.54 0.06 -5.02
N VAL A 102 -9.10 -1.11 -4.57
CA VAL A 102 -9.34 -2.38 -5.27
C VAL A 102 -10.72 -2.96 -4.98
N MET A 103 -11.19 -2.86 -3.75
CA MET A 103 -12.40 -3.55 -3.26
C MET A 103 -13.58 -2.62 -2.97
N SER A 104 -13.43 -1.29 -2.97
CA SER A 104 -14.51 -0.38 -2.58
C SER A 104 -15.69 -0.46 -3.53
N THR A 105 -16.86 -0.53 -2.91
CA THR A 105 -18.18 -0.53 -3.52
C THR A 105 -18.96 0.76 -3.23
N ALA A 106 -18.47 1.64 -2.35
CA ALA A 106 -19.26 2.75 -1.80
C ALA A 106 -18.90 4.15 -2.34
N ASP A 107 -17.61 4.46 -2.54
CA ASP A 107 -17.15 5.84 -2.86
C ASP A 107 -16.45 6.00 -4.22
N SER A 108 -16.27 4.91 -4.97
CA SER A 108 -15.47 4.91 -6.23
C SER A 108 -16.29 4.62 -7.50
N GLY A 109 -17.62 4.68 -7.40
CA GLY A 109 -18.53 4.49 -8.53
C GLY A 109 -18.64 3.04 -9.02
N MET A 110 -19.56 2.79 -9.96
CA MET A 110 -19.80 1.45 -10.52
C MET A 110 -18.56 0.80 -11.15
N SER A 111 -17.55 1.59 -11.54
CA SER A 111 -16.33 1.10 -12.20
C SER A 111 -15.52 0.16 -11.32
N ALA A 112 -15.22 0.52 -10.07
CA ALA A 112 -14.37 -0.29 -9.20
C ALA A 112 -15.01 -1.65 -8.84
N LYS A 113 -16.33 -1.66 -8.62
CA LYS A 113 -17.10 -2.90 -8.41
C LYS A 113 -17.06 -3.80 -9.65
N ASN A 114 -17.24 -3.22 -10.83
CA ASN A 114 -17.16 -3.97 -12.09
C ASN A 114 -15.74 -4.49 -12.34
N ASP A 115 -14.71 -3.70 -12.02
CA ASP A 115 -13.31 -4.11 -12.14
C ASP A 115 -13.00 -5.28 -11.20
N TRP A 116 -13.47 -5.26 -9.96
CA TRP A 116 -13.30 -6.37 -9.02
C TRP A 116 -14.05 -7.64 -9.48
N LEU A 117 -15.29 -7.52 -9.95
CA LEU A 117 -16.05 -8.66 -10.49
C LEU A 117 -15.39 -9.22 -11.75
N ASN A 118 -14.94 -8.36 -12.67
CA ASN A 118 -14.19 -8.78 -13.85
C ASN A 118 -12.86 -9.43 -13.48
N PHE A 119 -12.16 -8.90 -12.48
CA PHE A 119 -10.91 -9.45 -11.99
C PHE A 119 -11.10 -10.85 -11.39
N THR A 120 -12.08 -11.00 -10.51
CA THR A 120 -12.39 -12.28 -9.85
C THR A 120 -12.93 -13.33 -10.82
N THR A 121 -13.57 -12.93 -11.93
CA THR A 121 -14.09 -13.85 -12.96
C THR A 121 -13.10 -14.18 -14.07
N ARG A 122 -12.27 -13.23 -14.52
CA ARG A 122 -11.31 -13.44 -15.61
C ARG A 122 -9.97 -13.95 -15.13
N TYR A 123 -9.55 -13.56 -13.93
CA TYR A 123 -8.21 -13.83 -13.40
C TYR A 123 -8.28 -14.54 -12.04
N HIS A 124 -9.02 -15.66 -11.98
CA HIS A 124 -9.25 -16.42 -10.75
C HIS A 124 -7.99 -16.70 -9.92
N PHE A 125 -6.87 -17.04 -10.57
CA PHE A 125 -5.62 -17.32 -9.88
C PHE A 125 -5.02 -16.07 -9.21
N LEU A 126 -4.96 -14.93 -9.92
CA LEU A 126 -4.48 -13.66 -9.36
C LEU A 126 -5.42 -13.16 -8.24
N ALA A 127 -6.73 -13.36 -8.39
CA ALA A 127 -7.70 -13.02 -7.35
C ALA A 127 -7.52 -13.84 -6.06
N LYS A 128 -7.16 -15.12 -6.20
CA LYS A 128 -6.76 -15.95 -5.06
C LYS A 128 -5.49 -15.42 -4.40
N GLN A 129 -4.44 -15.14 -5.17
CA GLN A 129 -3.19 -14.57 -4.64
C GLN A 129 -3.41 -13.24 -3.92
N PHE A 130 -4.26 -12.36 -4.48
CA PHE A 130 -4.67 -11.13 -3.82
C PHE A 130 -5.33 -11.39 -2.46
N SER A 131 -6.26 -12.36 -2.41
CA SER A 131 -6.96 -12.74 -1.17
C SER A 131 -6.01 -13.35 -0.13
N ASP A 132 -5.04 -14.14 -0.57
CA ASP A 132 -4.00 -14.73 0.29
C ASP A 132 -3.08 -13.64 0.87
N ALA A 133 -2.68 -12.66 0.05
CA ALA A 133 -1.90 -11.50 0.47
C ALA A 133 -2.69 -10.60 1.45
N PHE A 134 -3.98 -10.37 1.18
CA PHE A 134 -4.87 -9.64 2.09
C PHE A 134 -4.97 -10.34 3.46
N THR A 135 -5.25 -11.64 3.47
CA THR A 135 -5.36 -12.45 4.69
C THR A 135 -4.06 -12.44 5.48
N SER A 136 -2.93 -12.54 4.79
CA SER A 136 -1.59 -12.46 5.39
C SER A 136 -1.35 -11.09 6.05
N ALA A 137 -1.64 -9.99 5.34
CA ALA A 137 -1.54 -8.64 5.88
C ALA A 137 -2.44 -8.45 7.10
N TYR A 138 -3.70 -8.89 7.02
CA TYR A 138 -4.67 -8.82 8.11
C TYR A 138 -4.17 -9.56 9.36
N SER A 139 -3.62 -10.77 9.20
CA SER A 139 -3.07 -11.54 10.31
C SER A 139 -1.95 -10.80 11.06
N ILE A 140 -1.12 -10.05 10.34
CA ILE A 140 -0.02 -9.27 10.90
C ILE A 140 -0.57 -8.04 11.63
N VAL A 141 -1.50 -7.30 11.00
CA VAL A 141 -2.15 -6.13 11.61
C VAL A 141 -2.90 -6.53 12.89
N PHE A 142 -3.59 -7.66 12.88
CA PHE A 142 -4.27 -8.22 14.05
C PHE A 142 -3.29 -8.57 15.18
N LYS A 143 -2.09 -9.07 14.87
CA LYS A 143 -1.03 -9.26 15.87
C LYS A 143 -0.54 -7.94 16.44
N TRP A 144 -0.45 -6.88 15.62
CA TRP A 144 -0.06 -5.56 16.07
C TRP A 144 -1.09 -4.94 17.02
N SER A 145 -2.39 -5.09 16.74
CA SER A 145 -3.46 -4.52 17.57
C SER A 145 -3.51 -5.11 18.97
N LYS A 146 -3.09 -6.37 19.15
CA LYS A 146 -2.99 -7.03 20.46
C LYS A 146 -1.83 -6.52 21.34
N ARG A 147 -0.89 -5.74 20.81
CA ARG A 147 0.28 -5.25 21.56
C ARG A 147 0.01 -3.85 22.14
N ALA A 148 -0.36 -3.78 23.42
CA ALA A 148 -0.80 -2.58 24.13
C ALA A 148 0.17 -1.36 24.06
N LYS A 149 1.49 -1.56 23.93
CA LYS A 149 2.48 -0.47 23.86
C LYS A 149 2.53 0.29 22.53
N HIS A 150 1.72 -0.09 21.54
CA HIS A 150 1.75 0.50 20.19
C HIS A 150 0.37 0.86 19.65
N ALA A 151 -0.66 0.83 20.49
CA ALA A 151 -1.99 1.34 20.19
C ALA A 151 -1.95 2.89 20.15
N LEU A 152 -1.28 3.46 19.15
CA LEU A 152 -1.82 4.68 18.56
C LEU A 152 -3.12 4.24 17.90
N PRO A 153 -4.27 4.80 18.27
CA PRO A 153 -5.56 4.26 17.84
C PRO A 153 -5.59 4.26 16.32
N CYS A 154 -5.70 3.08 15.74
CA CYS A 154 -6.14 2.89 14.37
C CYS A 154 -7.55 3.44 14.10
N TRP A 155 -8.18 4.09 15.09
CA TRP A 155 -9.52 4.69 15.10
C TRP A 155 -9.51 6.23 15.21
N LEU A 156 -8.36 6.89 15.11
CA LEU A 156 -8.27 8.37 15.01
C LEU A 156 -8.01 8.85 13.57
N LEU A 157 -8.36 8.03 12.57
CA LEU A 157 -8.53 8.45 11.19
C LEU A 157 -9.98 8.89 10.96
#